data_AF-A0A535SB77-F1
#
_entry.id   AF-A0A535SB77-F1
#
_cell.length_a   1.000
_cell.length_b   1.000
_cell.length_c   1.000
_cell.angle_alpha   90.00
_cell.angle_beta   90.00
_cell.angle_gamma   90.00
#
_symmetry.space_group_name_H-M   'P 1'
#
loop_
_entity.id
_entity.type
_entity.pdbx_description
1 polymer ?
#
loop_
_entity_poly.entity_id
_entity_poly.type
_entity_poly.pdbx_seq_one_letter_code
_entity_poly.pdbx_strand_id
1 'polypeptide(L)'
;MTLTATLSTLKPRILTRREIRLGHIGITLLLMAGLIVGATRLGAVVPAGADLGDLTQRTYAENIWQETQTSLALLAVFLPWLVYGLLFKGSRAGGSVLLVIALLGTVGGSWLTSLSLQSYAALPRQVSGVVSRVDGRQLSLAGETRVYLVISPAQLRSADGWLKPGTPVTLWVSPRGQAGYIGGAPSSD
;
A
#
# COMPACT_ATOMS: atom_id res chain seq x y z
N MET A 1 -2.93 26.26 -70.54
CA MET A 1 -2.48 26.93 -69.31
C MET A 1 -3.73 27.60 -68.73
N THR A 2 -4.21 27.37 -67.50
CA THR A 2 -3.49 27.34 -66.22
C THR A 2 -4.38 26.76 -65.11
N LEU A 3 -3.76 25.99 -64.20
CA LEU A 3 -4.09 25.78 -62.77
C LEU A 3 -5.34 24.96 -62.36
N THR A 4 -5.10 23.64 -62.38
CA THR A 4 -5.46 22.67 -61.34
C THR A 4 -5.23 23.18 -59.92
N ALA A 5 -6.05 22.66 -58.99
CA ALA A 5 -5.89 22.60 -57.54
C ALA A 5 -6.41 23.80 -56.73
N THR A 6 -7.58 23.63 -56.12
CA THR A 6 -7.91 24.33 -54.88
C THR A 6 -8.65 23.41 -53.91
N LEU A 7 -7.92 23.06 -52.84
CA LEU A 7 -8.38 22.93 -51.45
C LEU A 7 -9.14 21.66 -51.03
N SER A 8 -8.40 20.54 -50.96
CA SER A 8 -8.71 19.35 -50.14
C SER A 8 -8.02 19.36 -48.77
N THR A 9 -7.85 20.52 -48.11
CA THR A 9 -6.97 20.65 -46.93
C THR A 9 -7.57 21.38 -45.74
N LEU A 10 -8.81 21.05 -45.38
CA LEU A 10 -9.47 21.57 -44.17
C LEU A 10 -9.93 20.47 -43.23
N LYS A 11 -9.04 19.53 -42.87
CA LYS A 11 -9.19 18.70 -41.66
C LYS A 11 -7.88 17.98 -41.27
N PRO A 12 -6.95 18.64 -40.54
CA PRO A 12 -6.03 17.82 -39.72
C PRO A 12 -5.75 18.32 -38.29
N ARG A 13 -6.21 19.50 -37.86
CA ARG A 13 -5.76 20.07 -36.57
C ARG A 13 -6.50 19.58 -35.32
N ILE A 14 -7.75 19.12 -35.45
CA ILE A 14 -8.59 18.76 -34.28
C ILE A 14 -8.44 17.26 -33.91
N LEU A 15 -8.24 16.38 -34.89
CA LEU A 15 -8.07 14.93 -34.67
C LEU A 15 -6.73 14.62 -33.97
N THR A 16 -5.62 15.21 -34.43
CA THR A 16 -4.27 14.98 -33.88
C THR A 16 -4.20 15.29 -32.38
N ARG A 17 -4.78 16.41 -31.93
CA ARG A 17 -4.67 16.82 -30.51
C ARG A 17 -5.41 15.88 -29.56
N ARG A 18 -6.50 15.25 -30.01
CA ARG A 18 -7.30 14.32 -29.20
C ARG A 18 -6.65 12.94 -29.15
N GLU A 19 -6.14 12.44 -30.27
CA GLU A 19 -5.44 11.15 -30.36
C GLU A 19 -4.15 11.15 -29.54
N ILE A 20 -3.35 12.23 -29.64
CA ILE A 20 -2.14 12.39 -28.82
C ILE A 20 -2.51 12.38 -27.32
N ARG A 21 -3.60 13.05 -26.93
CA ARG A 21 -4.05 13.06 -25.53
C ARG A 21 -4.49 11.68 -25.05
N LEU A 22 -5.22 10.93 -25.87
CA LEU A 22 -5.60 9.54 -25.59
C LEU A 22 -4.39 8.62 -25.47
N GLY A 23 -3.39 8.79 -26.35
CA GLY A 23 -2.14 8.05 -26.28
C GLY A 23 -1.40 8.26 -24.96
N HIS A 24 -1.24 9.51 -24.52
CA HIS A 24 -0.60 9.80 -23.24
C HIS A 24 -1.39 9.27 -22.04
N ILE A 25 -2.72 9.36 -22.05
CA ILE A 25 -3.56 8.76 -21.01
C ILE A 25 -3.37 7.23 -20.97
N GLY A 26 -3.33 6.58 -22.14
CA GLY A 26 -3.05 5.16 -22.25
C GLY A 26 -1.69 4.77 -21.67
N ILE A 27 -0.65 5.54 -21.96
CA ILE A 27 0.70 5.34 -21.39
C ILE A 27 0.67 5.52 -19.87
N THR A 28 0.01 6.54 -19.34
CA THR A 28 -0.10 6.76 -17.89
C THR A 28 -0.83 5.61 -17.20
N LEU A 29 -1.89 5.07 -17.81
CA LEU A 29 -2.61 3.90 -17.31
C LEU A 29 -1.74 2.63 -17.30
N LEU A 30 -0.99 2.39 -18.39
CA LEU A 30 -0.06 1.26 -18.47
C LEU A 30 1.05 1.39 -17.42
N LEU A 31 1.61 2.58 -17.24
CA LEU A 31 2.62 2.85 -16.22
C LEU A 31 2.06 2.62 -14.81
N MET A 32 0.85 3.11 -14.53
CA MET A 32 0.16 2.89 -13.26
C MET A 32 -0.03 1.39 -12.99
N ALA A 33 -0.56 0.64 -13.96
CA ALA A 33 -0.75 -0.80 -13.83
C ALA A 33 0.58 -1.53 -13.57
N GLY A 34 1.63 -1.19 -14.34
CA GLY A 34 2.97 -1.75 -14.15
C GLY A 34 3.55 -1.44 -12.77
N LEU A 35 3.39 -0.22 -12.27
CA LEU A 35 3.84 0.16 -10.93
C LEU A 35 3.05 -0.53 -9.82
N ILE A 36 1.73 -0.71 -9.97
CA ILE A 36 0.91 -1.47 -9.01
C ILE A 36 1.37 -2.93 -8.95
N VAL A 37 1.57 -3.55 -10.11
CA VAL A 37 2.11 -4.93 -10.18
C VAL A 37 3.50 -4.99 -9.56
N GLY A 38 4.37 -4.02 -9.87
CA GLY A 38 5.69 -3.92 -9.25
C GLY A 38 5.62 -3.81 -7.73
N ALA A 39 4.79 -2.91 -7.20
CA ALA A 39 4.62 -2.68 -5.77
C ALA A 39 4.10 -3.92 -5.02
N THR A 40 3.13 -4.64 -5.60
CA THR A 40 2.54 -5.85 -4.99
C THR A 40 3.42 -7.09 -5.10
N ARG A 41 4.42 -7.08 -5.98
CA ARG A 41 5.36 -8.19 -6.19
C ARG A 41 6.77 -7.91 -5.67
N LEU A 42 7.02 -6.70 -5.19
CA LEU A 42 8.34 -6.31 -4.68
C LEU A 42 8.65 -7.14 -3.43
N GLY A 43 9.77 -7.87 -3.46
CA GLY A 43 10.35 -8.45 -2.26
C GLY A 43 10.85 -7.37 -1.32
N ALA A 44 11.08 -7.70 -0.06
CA ALA A 44 11.67 -6.77 0.88
C ALA A 44 13.06 -6.31 0.42
N VAL A 45 13.21 -5.00 0.18
CA VAL A 45 14.46 -4.39 -0.29
C VAL A 45 15.30 -3.84 0.87
N VAL A 46 14.65 -3.59 2.00
CA VAL A 46 15.28 -3.09 3.24
C VAL A 46 15.45 -4.28 4.19
N PRO A 47 16.54 -4.34 4.99
CA PRO A 47 16.65 -5.35 6.04
C PRO A 47 15.47 -5.22 7.02
N ALA A 48 14.81 -6.34 7.30
CA ALA A 48 13.82 -6.40 8.35
C ALA A 48 14.51 -6.10 9.69
N GLY A 49 13.89 -5.33 10.58
CA GLY A 49 14.37 -5.23 11.96
C GLY A 49 14.22 -6.53 12.77
N ALA A 50 13.65 -7.57 12.15
CA ALA A 50 13.35 -8.88 12.72
C ALA A 50 14.41 -9.92 12.34
N ASP A 51 14.65 -10.90 13.21
CA ASP A 51 15.49 -12.05 12.90
C ASP A 51 14.75 -13.00 11.94
N LEU A 52 15.21 -13.04 10.69
CA LEU A 52 14.62 -13.90 9.66
C LEU A 52 14.96 -15.39 9.86
N GLY A 53 15.87 -15.74 10.79
CA GLY A 53 16.15 -17.11 11.20
C GLY A 53 15.04 -17.74 12.04
N ASP A 54 14.32 -16.93 12.82
CA ASP A 54 13.17 -17.33 13.62
C ASP A 54 11.88 -17.31 12.77
N LEU A 55 11.16 -18.43 12.72
CA LEU A 55 9.94 -18.58 11.93
C LEU A 55 8.84 -17.59 12.34
N THR A 56 8.72 -17.26 13.62
CA THR A 56 7.68 -16.37 14.13
C THR A 56 7.97 -14.91 13.76
N GLN A 57 9.24 -14.52 13.82
CA GLN A 57 9.72 -13.20 13.41
C GLN A 57 9.75 -13.04 11.88
N ARG A 58 10.06 -14.09 11.12
CA ARG A 58 9.92 -14.11 9.66
C ARG A 58 8.46 -13.90 9.25
N THR A 59 7.53 -14.64 9.87
CA THR A 59 6.10 -14.48 9.61
C THR A 59 5.61 -13.07 9.94
N TYR A 60 6.10 -12.49 11.05
CA TYR A 60 5.89 -11.09 11.37
C TYR A 60 6.37 -10.18 10.23
N ALA A 61 7.63 -10.31 9.81
CA ALA A 61 8.23 -9.44 8.80
C ALA A 61 7.47 -9.49 7.46
N GLU A 62 7.06 -10.68 7.02
CA GLU A 62 6.26 -10.87 5.81
C GLU A 62 4.90 -10.16 5.89
N ASN A 63 4.22 -10.26 7.04
CA ASN A 63 2.91 -9.63 7.24
C ASN A 63 3.01 -8.10 7.35
N ILE A 64 4.06 -7.56 7.98
CA ILE A 64 4.31 -6.10 7.99
C ILE A 64 4.68 -5.62 6.58
N TRP A 65 5.43 -6.41 5.82
CA TRP A 65 5.84 -6.05 4.45
C TRP A 65 4.64 -5.88 3.51
N GLN A 66 3.57 -6.69 3.67
CA GLN A 66 2.33 -6.53 2.90
C GLN A 66 1.68 -5.15 3.08
N GLU A 67 1.79 -4.54 4.26
CA GLU A 67 1.30 -3.17 4.47
C GLU A 67 2.11 -2.18 3.65
N THR A 68 3.43 -2.36 3.59
CA THR A 68 4.32 -1.54 2.77
C THR A 68 4.00 -1.70 1.29
N GLN A 69 3.76 -2.93 0.81
CA GLN A 69 3.34 -3.20 -0.57
C GLN A 69 2.00 -2.51 -0.90
N THR A 70 1.05 -2.52 0.03
CA THR A 70 -0.25 -1.86 -0.14
C THR A 70 -0.10 -0.33 -0.21
N SER A 71 0.71 0.26 0.67
CA SER A 71 1.03 1.69 0.67
C SER A 71 1.74 2.12 -0.62
N LEU A 72 2.70 1.30 -1.10
CA LEU A 72 3.37 1.51 -2.39
C LEU A 72 2.40 1.41 -3.57
N ALA A 73 1.47 0.45 -3.55
CA ALA A 73 0.45 0.32 -4.58
C ALA A 73 -0.48 1.54 -4.62
N LEU A 74 -0.87 2.08 -3.46
CA LEU A 74 -1.62 3.34 -3.38
C LEU A 74 -0.81 4.50 -3.98
N LEU A 75 0.47 4.61 -3.66
CA LEU A 75 1.35 5.62 -4.25
C LEU A 75 1.45 5.47 -5.78
N ALA A 76 1.55 4.23 -6.27
CA ALA A 76 1.57 3.90 -7.69
C ALA A 76 0.29 4.29 -8.43
N VAL A 77 -0.85 4.37 -7.74
CA VAL A 77 -2.10 4.90 -8.30
C VAL A 77 -1.98 6.40 -8.56
N PHE A 78 -1.40 7.20 -7.67
CA PHE A 78 -1.46 8.66 -7.77
C PHE A 78 -0.27 9.30 -8.46
N LEU A 79 0.94 8.75 -8.27
CA LEU A 79 2.19 9.35 -8.73
C LEU A 79 2.23 9.53 -10.27
N PRO A 80 1.82 8.56 -11.10
CA PRO A 80 1.82 8.72 -12.57
C PRO A 80 0.88 9.85 -13.03
N TRP A 81 -0.25 10.03 -12.35
CA TRP A 81 -1.20 11.10 -12.67
C TRP A 81 -0.71 12.46 -12.22
N LEU A 82 0.04 12.53 -11.12
CA LEU A 82 0.71 13.76 -10.70
C LEU A 82 1.73 14.19 -11.75
N VAL A 83 2.57 13.27 -12.21
CA VAL A 83 3.56 13.53 -13.27
C VAL A 83 2.86 13.96 -14.56
N TYR A 84 1.81 13.23 -14.97
CA TYR A 84 1.01 13.61 -16.13
C TYR A 84 0.42 15.02 -15.99
N GLY A 85 -0.22 15.35 -14.86
CA GLY A 85 -0.81 16.67 -14.63
C GLY A 85 0.20 17.81 -14.63
N LEU A 86 1.42 17.57 -14.10
CA LEU A 86 2.51 18.56 -14.10
C LEU A 86 3.08 18.81 -15.50
N LEU A 87 3.26 17.76 -16.30
CA LEU A 87 3.78 17.86 -17.67
C LEU A 87 2.78 18.51 -18.63
N PHE A 88 1.48 18.28 -18.42
CA PHE A 88 0.42 18.73 -19.33
C PHE A 88 -0.45 19.85 -18.73
N LYS A 89 0.18 20.75 -17.94
CA LYS A 89 -0.36 21.83 -17.07
C LYS A 89 -1.39 22.82 -17.68
N GLY A 90 -1.93 22.58 -18.88
CA GLY A 90 -2.78 23.51 -19.65
C GLY A 90 -4.15 22.98 -20.09
N SER A 91 -4.64 21.85 -19.58
CA SER A 91 -5.98 21.35 -19.93
C SER A 91 -7.04 21.88 -18.95
N ARG A 92 -8.07 22.59 -19.46
CA ARG A 92 -9.36 22.98 -18.85
C ARG A 92 -9.60 22.41 -17.43
N ALA A 93 -10.01 23.27 -16.48
CA ALA A 93 -10.54 23.01 -15.12
C ALA A 93 -10.45 21.56 -14.54
N GLY A 94 -11.01 20.55 -15.22
CA GLY A 94 -10.81 19.14 -14.86
C GLY A 94 -9.35 18.66 -14.80
N GLY A 95 -8.41 19.28 -15.51
CA GLY A 95 -6.97 18.99 -15.38
C GLY A 95 -6.38 19.45 -14.05
N SER A 96 -6.83 20.59 -13.53
CA SER A 96 -6.40 21.13 -12.23
C SER A 96 -6.96 20.32 -11.07
N VAL A 97 -8.22 19.86 -11.15
CA VAL A 97 -8.82 19.01 -10.12
C VAL A 97 -8.10 17.66 -10.02
N LEU A 98 -7.82 17.01 -11.15
CA LEU A 98 -7.04 15.77 -11.18
C LEU A 98 -5.63 15.95 -10.59
N LEU A 99 -4.98 17.09 -10.89
CA LEU A 99 -3.67 17.40 -10.34
C LEU A 99 -3.70 17.54 -8.81
N VAL A 100 -4.72 18.21 -8.26
CA VAL A 100 -4.90 18.36 -6.81
C VAL A 100 -5.15 17.00 -6.14
N ILE A 101 -6.03 16.17 -6.70
CA ILE A 101 -6.31 14.83 -6.18
C ILE A 101 -5.05 13.97 -6.23
N ALA A 102 -4.32 13.98 -7.34
CA ALA A 102 -3.07 13.24 -7.50
C ALA A 102 -1.99 13.73 -6.52
N LEU A 103 -1.91 15.03 -6.27
CA LEU A 103 -0.99 15.60 -5.30
C LEU A 103 -1.32 15.13 -3.88
N LEU A 104 -2.58 15.28 -3.45
CA LEU A 104 -3.02 14.83 -2.11
C LEU A 104 -2.82 13.32 -1.93
N GLY A 105 -3.18 12.53 -2.94
CA GLY A 105 -2.98 11.08 -2.94
C GLY A 105 -1.50 10.69 -2.90
N THR A 106 -0.63 11.41 -3.62
CA THR A 106 0.83 11.17 -3.60
C THR A 106 1.43 11.53 -2.25
N VAL A 107 1.05 12.66 -1.65
CA VAL A 107 1.52 13.07 -0.32
C VAL A 107 1.06 12.05 0.73
N GLY A 108 -0.23 11.69 0.74
CA GLY A 108 -0.77 10.68 1.66
C GLY A 108 -0.14 9.31 1.46
N GLY A 109 0.01 8.85 0.22
CA GLY A 109 0.63 7.57 -0.12
C GLY A 109 2.11 7.52 0.29
N SER A 110 2.85 8.61 0.10
CA SER A 110 4.26 8.73 0.52
C SER A 110 4.38 8.68 2.04
N TRP A 111 3.50 9.39 2.75
CA TRP A 111 3.44 9.38 4.21
C TRP A 111 3.15 7.98 4.75
N LEU A 112 2.13 7.30 4.21
CA LEU A 112 1.80 5.92 4.59
C LEU A 112 2.95 4.96 4.29
N THR A 113 3.57 5.08 3.11
CA THR A 113 4.71 4.24 2.72
C THR A 113 5.89 4.41 3.68
N SER A 114 6.22 5.65 4.04
CA SER A 114 7.29 5.95 5.00
C SER A 114 6.99 5.33 6.37
N LEU A 115 5.76 5.48 6.83
CA LEU A 115 5.29 4.94 8.10
C LEU A 115 5.31 3.40 8.14
N SER A 116 4.88 2.73 7.07
CA SER A 116 4.95 1.27 6.96
C SER A 116 6.41 0.80 6.92
N LEU A 117 7.28 1.50 6.18
CA LEU A 117 8.69 1.16 6.10
C LEU A 117 9.42 1.32 7.44
N GLN A 118 9.13 2.39 8.18
CA GLN A 118 9.66 2.58 9.54
C GLN A 118 9.23 1.43 10.47
N SER A 119 7.99 0.96 10.33
CA SER A 119 7.46 -0.14 11.15
C SER A 119 8.12 -1.48 10.81
N TYR A 120 8.46 -1.67 9.53
CA TYR A 120 9.16 -2.85 9.04
C TYR A 120 10.65 -2.89 9.42
N ALA A 121 11.32 -1.73 9.35
CA ALA A 121 12.74 -1.61 9.67
C ALA A 121 13.02 -1.57 11.19
N ALA A 122 12.02 -1.28 12.01
CA ALA A 122 12.17 -1.25 13.46
C ALA A 122 12.22 -2.67 14.07
N LEU A 123 12.93 -2.78 15.19
CA LEU A 123 12.99 -4.03 15.95
C LEU A 123 11.60 -4.43 16.45
N PRO A 124 11.15 -5.67 16.16
CA PRO A 124 9.88 -6.16 16.67
C PRO A 124 9.95 -6.37 18.18
N ARG A 125 8.82 -6.16 18.86
CA ARG A 125 8.68 -6.47 20.28
C ARG A 125 7.79 -7.69 20.44
N GLN A 126 8.23 -8.63 21.28
CA GLN A 126 7.38 -9.72 21.73
C GLN A 126 6.50 -9.24 22.89
N VAL A 127 5.21 -9.53 22.83
CA VAL A 127 4.26 -9.26 23.90
C VAL A 127 3.48 -10.53 24.17
N SER A 128 3.48 -10.97 25.42
CA SER A 128 2.72 -12.14 25.86
C SER A 128 1.66 -11.70 26.86
N GLY A 129 0.46 -12.25 26.74
CA GLY A 129 -0.65 -11.90 27.62
C GLY A 129 -1.89 -12.73 27.37
N VAL A 130 -2.93 -12.49 28.15
CA VAL A 130 -4.23 -13.15 28.00
C VAL A 130 -5.15 -12.22 27.22
N VAL A 131 -5.83 -12.72 26.20
CA VAL A 131 -6.78 -11.93 25.41
C VAL A 131 -7.94 -11.50 26.30
N SER A 132 -8.20 -10.20 26.38
CA SER A 132 -9.37 -9.65 27.08
C SER A 132 -10.52 -9.38 26.12
N ARG A 133 -10.22 -8.93 24.89
CA ARG A 133 -11.21 -8.63 23.86
C ARG A 133 -10.65 -8.87 22.46
N VAL A 134 -11.49 -9.41 21.59
CA VAL A 134 -11.25 -9.53 20.15
C VAL A 134 -12.38 -8.79 19.43
N ASP A 135 -12.05 -7.78 18.65
CA ASP A 135 -13.03 -7.01 17.86
C ASP A 135 -12.54 -6.90 16.41
N GLY A 136 -12.93 -7.87 15.59
CA GLY A 136 -12.44 -8.05 14.23
C GLY A 136 -10.92 -8.20 14.21
N ARG A 137 -10.22 -7.14 13.80
CA ARG A 137 -8.75 -7.10 13.69
C ARG A 137 -8.06 -6.51 14.92
N GLN A 138 -8.84 -6.03 15.89
CA GLN A 138 -8.32 -5.43 17.11
C GLN A 138 -8.27 -6.47 18.22
N LEU A 139 -7.15 -6.52 18.92
CA LEU A 139 -6.90 -7.41 20.04
C LEU A 139 -6.48 -6.60 21.25
N SER A 140 -7.13 -6.85 22.38
CA SER A 140 -6.74 -6.29 23.68
C SER A 140 -6.26 -7.40 24.60
N LEU A 141 -5.24 -7.10 25.39
CA LEU A 141 -4.71 -8.00 26.41
C LEU A 141 -5.21 -7.58 27.80
N ALA A 142 -5.39 -8.54 28.69
CA ALA A 142 -5.77 -8.30 30.07
C ALA A 142 -4.62 -7.60 30.81
N GLY A 143 -4.95 -6.55 31.57
CA GLY A 143 -3.96 -5.74 32.29
C GLY A 143 -3.24 -4.70 31.43
N GLU A 144 -3.53 -4.62 30.13
CA GLU A 144 -3.01 -3.57 29.25
C GLU A 144 -4.11 -2.61 28.77
N THR A 145 -3.78 -1.33 28.67
CA THR A 145 -4.64 -0.30 28.06
C THR A 145 -4.44 -0.17 26.55
N ARG A 146 -3.42 -0.85 26.00
CA ARG A 146 -3.06 -0.79 24.58
C ARG A 146 -3.91 -1.77 23.77
N VAL A 147 -4.32 -1.33 22.58
CA VAL A 147 -4.99 -2.15 21.58
C VAL A 147 -3.98 -2.50 20.49
N TYR A 148 -3.93 -3.77 20.13
CA TYR A 148 -3.08 -4.30 19.08
C TYR A 148 -3.88 -4.52 17.80
N LEU A 149 -3.35 -4.08 16.66
CA LEU A 149 -4.00 -4.24 15.37
C LEU A 149 -3.35 -5.39 14.58
N VAL A 150 -4.12 -6.43 14.28
CA VAL A 150 -3.65 -7.58 13.49
C VAL A 150 -3.63 -7.21 12.00
N ILE A 151 -2.44 -7.20 11.40
CA ILE A 151 -2.26 -6.68 10.03
C ILE A 151 -2.56 -7.73 8.95
N SER A 152 -2.48 -9.01 9.27
CA SER A 152 -2.70 -10.06 8.28
C SER A 152 -4.08 -10.72 8.43
N PRO A 153 -4.97 -10.63 7.43
CA PRO A 153 -6.22 -11.38 7.41
C PRO A 153 -6.00 -12.91 7.39
N ALA A 154 -4.87 -13.38 6.86
CA ALA A 154 -4.51 -14.79 6.89
C ALA A 154 -4.21 -15.23 8.33
N GLN A 155 -3.43 -14.44 9.08
CA GLN A 155 -3.17 -14.68 10.50
C GLN A 155 -4.45 -14.69 11.33
N LEU A 156 -5.36 -13.74 11.07
CA LEU A 156 -6.64 -13.72 11.77
C LEU A 156 -7.47 -14.97 11.47
N ARG A 157 -7.55 -15.39 10.19
CA ARG A 157 -8.25 -16.61 9.80
C ARG A 157 -7.63 -17.88 10.39
N SER A 158 -6.30 -17.96 10.48
CA SER A 158 -5.64 -19.09 11.15
C SER A 158 -5.87 -19.10 12.66
N ALA A 159 -6.16 -17.94 13.26
CA ALA A 159 -6.40 -17.79 14.68
C ALA A 159 -7.89 -17.94 15.08
N ASP A 160 -8.81 -17.78 14.13
CA ASP A 160 -10.26 -17.69 14.35
C ASP A 160 -10.84 -18.89 15.15
N GLY A 161 -10.27 -20.07 14.99
CA GLY A 161 -10.71 -21.28 15.70
C GLY A 161 -10.43 -21.28 17.22
N TRP A 162 -9.40 -20.57 17.67
CA TRP A 162 -8.88 -20.67 19.04
C TRP A 162 -8.68 -19.32 19.76
N LEU A 163 -8.62 -18.22 19.01
CA LEU A 163 -8.41 -16.87 19.53
C LEU A 163 -9.72 -16.31 20.10
N LYS A 164 -9.89 -16.41 21.42
CA LYS A 164 -11.07 -15.94 22.14
C LYS A 164 -10.64 -15.21 23.42
N PRO A 165 -11.51 -14.37 24.01
CA PRO A 165 -11.26 -13.84 25.35
C PRO A 165 -10.95 -14.97 26.34
N GLY A 166 -9.91 -14.78 27.15
CA GLY A 166 -9.39 -15.78 28.09
C GLY A 166 -8.24 -16.63 27.53
N THR A 167 -7.95 -16.58 26.23
CA THR A 167 -6.86 -17.36 25.63
C THR A 167 -5.49 -16.70 25.88
N PRO A 168 -4.45 -17.44 26.31
CA PRO A 168 -3.09 -16.93 26.39
C PRO A 168 -2.44 -16.88 25.00
N VAL A 169 -1.85 -15.74 24.66
CA VAL A 169 -1.27 -15.46 23.34
C VAL A 169 0.11 -14.84 23.44
N THR A 170 0.88 -15.04 22.37
CA THR A 170 2.15 -14.37 22.11
C THR A 170 2.02 -13.59 20.80
N LEU A 171 2.37 -12.31 20.82
CA LEU A 171 2.29 -11.40 19.69
C LEU A 171 3.69 -10.89 19.34
N TRP A 172 4.00 -10.81 18.05
CA TRP A 172 5.08 -9.96 17.56
C TRP A 172 4.48 -8.67 17.02
N VAL A 173 4.87 -7.55 17.64
CA VAL A 173 4.27 -6.25 17.38
C VAL A 173 5.31 -5.25 16.92
N SER A 174 4.92 -4.43 15.95
CA SER A 174 5.68 -3.25 15.56
C SER A 174 5.62 -2.21 16.67
N PRO A 175 6.56 -1.24 16.73
CA PRO A 175 6.53 -0.15 17.71
C PRO A 175 5.21 0.65 17.72
N ARG A 176 4.47 0.60 16.61
CA ARG A 176 3.18 1.28 16.42
C ARG A 176 1.98 0.46 16.91
N GLY A 177 2.22 -0.70 17.53
CA GLY A 177 1.18 -1.56 18.08
C GLY A 177 0.51 -2.46 17.03
N GLN A 178 1.13 -2.66 15.88
CA GLN A 178 0.58 -3.52 14.85
C GLN A 178 1.15 -4.93 15.00
N ALA A 179 0.29 -5.93 15.17
CA ALA A 179 0.66 -7.32 15.32
C ALA A 179 0.85 -7.97 13.94
N GLY A 180 2.10 -8.34 13.62
CA GLY A 180 2.45 -9.09 12.41
C GLY A 180 2.39 -10.60 12.60
N TYR A 181 2.33 -11.10 13.84
CA TYR A 181 2.19 -12.52 14.15
C TYR A 181 1.40 -12.72 15.44
N ILE A 182 0.59 -13.80 15.47
CA ILE A 182 -0.14 -14.27 16.65
C ILE A 182 0.15 -15.76 16.81
N GLY A 183 0.64 -16.15 17.98
CA GLY A 183 0.81 -17.54 18.37
C GLY A 183 0.08 -17.84 19.67
N GLY A 184 -0.24 -19.11 19.90
CA GLY A 184 -0.59 -19.57 21.24
C GLY A 184 0.60 -19.35 22.18
N ALA A 185 0.35 -19.13 23.46
CA ALA A 185 1.42 -19.19 24.44
C ALA A 185 2.13 -20.56 24.33
N PRO A 186 3.47 -20.62 24.47
CA PRO A 186 4.16 -21.90 24.49
C PRO A 186 3.51 -22.78 25.55
N SER A 187 3.13 -24.00 25.17
CA SER A 187 2.74 -25.03 26.14
C SER A 187 3.93 -25.23 27.06
N SER A 188 3.77 -24.89 28.33
CA SER A 188 4.71 -25.26 29.37
C SER A 188 4.58 -26.76 29.59
N ASP A 189 5.29 -27.54 28.78
CA ASP A 189 5.65 -28.92 29.09
C ASP A 189 7.05 -28.94 29.71
#